data_AF-A0A9P9QVP6-F1
#
_entry.id   AF-A0A9P9QVP6-F1
#
_cell.length_a   1.000
_cell.length_b   1.000
_cell.length_c   1.000
_cell.angle_alpha   90.00
_cell.angle_beta   90.00
_cell.angle_gamma   90.00
#
_symmetry.space_group_name_H-M   'P 1'
#
loop_
_entity.id
_entity.type
_entity.pdbx_description
1 polymer ?
#
loop_
_entity_poly.entity_id
_entity_poly.type
_entity_poly.pdbx_seq_one_letter_code
_entity_poly.pdbx_strand_id
1 'polypeptide(L)'
;MNAAQQHALARLSVCLPAVPSPPPTAAEAMCKHILNAQVSIRSPCCKKWFDCAECHAEKADHPLTQTFDMTFICKKCKKAFRKDAREFEDADEYCPHCDNHFVLDAKTPKASLQVEGEDARVDSRMIKDERIQQEHMRSIFDVKEAPNKLG
;
A
#
# COMPACT_ATOMS: atom_id res chain seq x y z
N MET A 1 -63.54 19.61 27.64
CA MET A 1 -62.97 19.80 26.29
C MET A 1 -61.55 20.34 26.48
N ASN A 2 -60.65 19.45 26.90
CA ASN A 2 -59.53 18.87 26.13
C ASN A 2 -58.29 19.79 26.30
N ALA A 3 -57.28 19.49 27.12
CA ALA A 3 -56.49 18.26 27.23
C ALA A 3 -55.96 17.77 25.87
N ALA A 4 -55.34 18.66 25.10
CA ALA A 4 -54.40 18.33 24.03
C ALA A 4 -53.68 19.61 23.59
N GLN A 5 -52.38 19.50 23.28
CA GLN A 5 -51.48 20.58 22.81
C GLN A 5 -50.82 21.37 23.95
N GLN A 6 -50.10 20.76 24.90
CA GLN A 6 -48.81 20.07 24.72
C GLN A 6 -47.82 20.89 23.87
N HIS A 7 -46.92 21.63 24.53
CA HIS A 7 -45.52 21.25 24.77
C HIS A 7 -44.70 21.09 23.47
N ALA A 8 -43.87 22.10 23.12
CA ALA A 8 -42.54 21.91 22.51
C ALA A 8 -41.80 23.24 22.24
N LEU A 9 -41.64 24.10 23.25
CA LEU A 9 -40.51 25.04 23.29
C LEU A 9 -39.45 24.46 24.22
N ALA A 10 -38.71 23.48 23.72
CA ALA A 10 -37.45 23.06 24.33
C ALA A 10 -36.65 22.21 23.34
N ARG A 11 -35.54 22.79 22.88
CA ARG A 11 -34.26 22.09 22.72
C ARG A 11 -34.25 20.88 21.78
N LEU A 12 -34.18 21.16 20.48
CA LEU A 12 -33.37 20.36 19.56
C LEU A 12 -32.30 21.27 18.95
N SER A 13 -31.44 21.80 19.84
CA SER A 13 -30.03 21.92 19.53
C SER A 13 -29.55 20.49 19.36
N VAL A 14 -29.73 19.95 18.15
CA VAL A 14 -29.12 18.69 17.77
C VAL A 14 -27.64 18.99 17.80
N CYS A 15 -26.97 18.47 18.82
CA CYS A 15 -25.53 18.41 18.92
C CYS A 15 -25.00 17.99 17.55
N LEU A 16 -24.41 18.93 16.80
CA LEU A 16 -23.50 18.58 15.73
C LEU A 16 -22.48 17.64 16.38
N PRO A 17 -22.30 16.39 15.89
CA PRO A 17 -21.16 15.62 16.34
C PRO A 17 -19.93 16.44 15.98
N ALA A 18 -19.15 16.80 17.00
CA ALA A 18 -17.88 17.46 16.86
C ALA A 18 -17.06 16.70 15.82
N VAL A 19 -16.93 17.28 14.62
CA VAL A 19 -16.12 16.71 13.56
C VAL A 19 -14.69 16.81 14.09
N PRO A 20 -13.98 15.69 14.32
CA PRO A 20 -12.60 15.77 14.74
C PRO A 20 -11.82 16.52 13.64
N SER A 21 -11.10 17.55 14.09
CA SER A 21 -10.22 18.41 13.32
C SER A 21 -9.41 17.67 12.25
N PRO A 22 -9.15 18.30 11.08
CA PRO A 22 -8.33 17.69 10.04
C PRO A 22 -6.95 17.33 10.60
N PRO A 23 -6.46 16.08 10.45
CA PRO A 23 -5.08 15.77 10.75
C PRO A 23 -4.14 16.52 9.80
N PRO A 24 -2.91 16.79 10.27
CA PRO A 24 -2.08 17.91 9.81
C PRO A 24 -1.68 17.78 8.34
N THR A 25 -1.70 18.96 7.68
CA THR A 25 -0.86 19.38 6.56
C THR A 25 -0.03 18.28 5.87
N ALA A 26 -0.40 18.01 4.62
CA ALA A 26 0.49 17.74 3.49
C ALA A 26 1.90 17.26 3.86
N ALA A 27 2.03 15.98 4.16
CA ALA A 27 3.24 15.24 3.84
C ALA A 27 2.78 13.96 3.16
N GLU A 28 2.84 14.03 1.84
CA GLU A 28 2.51 13.01 0.86
C GLU A 28 3.47 11.82 1.01
N ALA A 29 3.38 11.11 2.12
CA ALA A 29 4.11 9.87 2.32
C ALA A 29 3.34 8.75 1.62
N MET A 30 3.54 8.66 0.30
CA MET A 30 3.21 7.47 -0.47
C MET A 30 3.59 6.20 0.31
N CYS A 31 2.69 5.22 0.36
CA CYS A 31 3.00 3.92 0.95
C CYS A 31 4.20 3.32 0.20
N LYS A 32 5.24 2.92 0.94
CA LYS A 32 6.40 2.22 0.37
C LYS A 32 5.99 0.87 -0.25
N HIS A 33 4.92 0.28 0.26
CA HIS A 33 4.43 -1.04 -0.12
C HIS A 33 3.49 -1.02 -1.33
N ILE A 34 2.60 -0.02 -1.44
CA ILE A 34 1.61 0.13 -2.52
C ILE A 34 1.71 1.55 -3.09
N LEU A 35 2.35 1.68 -4.25
CA LEU A 35 2.64 2.99 -4.87
C LEU A 35 1.38 3.69 -5.39
N ASN A 36 0.36 2.93 -5.77
CA ASN A 36 -0.87 3.43 -6.38
C ASN A 36 -2.06 3.54 -5.41
N ALA A 37 -1.82 3.49 -4.10
CA ALA A 37 -2.87 3.54 -3.09
C ALA A 37 -3.71 4.83 -3.19
N GLN A 38 -4.99 4.70 -3.56
CA GLN A 38 -5.93 5.81 -3.80
C GLN A 38 -6.72 6.27 -2.56
N VAL A 39 -6.74 5.44 -1.52
CA VAL A 39 -7.46 5.69 -0.28
C VAL A 39 -6.53 5.50 0.91
N SER A 40 -6.84 6.17 2.00
CA SER A 40 -6.24 5.91 3.31
C SER A 40 -7.30 5.28 4.21
N ILE A 41 -6.94 4.20 4.89
CA ILE A 41 -7.81 3.38 5.74
C ILE A 41 -7.59 3.78 7.20
N ARG A 42 -8.67 3.93 7.96
CA ARG A 42 -8.58 4.11 9.41
C ARG A 42 -8.48 2.76 10.11
N SER A 43 -7.37 2.51 10.80
CA SER A 43 -7.22 1.28 11.59
C SER A 43 -8.14 1.32 12.82
N PRO A 44 -8.96 0.29 13.08
CA PRO A 44 -9.90 0.28 14.21
C PRO A 44 -9.19 0.16 15.57
N CYS A 45 -8.01 -0.46 15.60
CA CYS A 45 -7.21 -0.67 16.80
C CYS A 45 -6.61 0.63 17.36
N CYS A 46 -5.86 1.37 16.55
CA CYS A 46 -5.12 2.56 16.97
C CYS A 46 -5.76 3.89 16.51
N LYS A 47 -6.86 3.84 15.75
CA LYS A 47 -7.61 4.99 15.23
C LYS A 47 -6.78 5.96 14.37
N LYS A 48 -5.62 5.50 13.88
CA LYS A 48 -4.71 6.23 12.97
C LYS A 48 -5.01 5.85 11.51
N TRP A 49 -4.51 6.69 10.60
CA TRP A 49 -4.69 6.51 9.16
C TRP A 49 -3.46 5.87 8.53
N PHE A 50 -3.68 4.86 7.69
CA PHE A 50 -2.63 4.17 6.95
C PHE A 50 -3.14 3.79 5.56
N ASP A 51 -2.22 3.71 4.61
CA ASP A 51 -2.56 3.40 3.22
C ASP A 51 -2.58 1.89 2.92
N CYS A 52 -1.95 1.09 3.77
CA CYS A 52 -1.68 -0.33 3.54
C CYS A 52 -1.46 -1.02 4.90
N ALA A 53 -1.75 -2.32 5.01
CA ALA A 53 -1.64 -3.07 6.27
C ALA A 53 -0.19 -3.17 6.78
N GLU A 54 0.78 -3.24 5.87
CA GLU A 54 2.21 -3.25 6.20
C GLU A 54 2.67 -1.94 6.85
N CYS A 55 2.18 -0.79 6.37
CA CYS A 55 2.43 0.50 7.02
C CYS A 55 1.87 0.58 8.45
N HIS A 56 0.82 -0.17 8.77
CA HIS A 56 0.34 -0.29 10.15
C HIS A 56 1.31 -1.15 10.98
N ALA A 57 1.71 -2.33 10.47
CA ALA A 57 2.60 -3.25 11.15
C ALA A 57 3.97 -2.62 11.49
N GLU A 58 4.50 -1.75 10.63
CA GLU A 58 5.75 -1.02 10.92
C GLU A 58 5.61 0.03 12.04
N LYS A 59 4.41 0.60 12.20
CA LYS A 59 4.15 1.73 13.10
C LYS A 59 3.47 1.32 14.40
N ALA A 60 3.02 0.08 14.50
CA ALA A 60 2.23 -0.41 15.63
C ALA A 60 2.75 -1.76 16.10
N ASP A 61 2.92 -1.89 17.41
CA ASP A 61 3.42 -3.11 18.06
C ASP A 61 2.34 -4.21 18.22
N HIS A 62 1.27 -4.18 17.42
CA HIS A 62 0.16 -5.12 17.52
C HIS A 62 -0.43 -5.48 16.14
N PRO A 63 -1.07 -6.67 16.02
CA PRO A 63 -1.73 -7.07 14.79
C PRO A 63 -2.95 -6.20 14.49
N LEU A 64 -3.21 -5.94 13.21
CA LEU A 64 -4.35 -5.16 12.76
C LEU A 64 -5.66 -5.90 13.07
N THR A 65 -6.51 -5.29 13.90
CA THR A 65 -7.86 -5.82 14.16
C THR A 65 -8.73 -5.65 12.92
N GLN A 66 -9.40 -6.73 12.51
CA GLN A 66 -10.34 -6.70 11.39
C GLN A 66 -11.74 -6.35 11.90
N THR A 67 -12.38 -5.38 11.25
CA THR A 67 -13.76 -4.97 11.50
C THR A 67 -14.48 -4.87 10.16
N PHE A 68 -15.78 -5.15 10.15
CA PHE A 68 -16.59 -5.03 8.94
C PHE A 68 -16.82 -3.58 8.54
N ASP A 69 -16.96 -2.68 9.52
CA ASP A 69 -17.18 -1.27 9.25
C ASP A 69 -15.84 -0.58 8.98
N MET A 70 -15.53 -0.38 7.70
CA MET A 70 -14.28 0.24 7.27
C MET A 70 -14.52 1.72 6.97
N THR A 71 -13.64 2.58 7.49
CA THR A 71 -13.66 4.02 7.18
C THR A 71 -12.47 4.38 6.31
N PHE A 72 -12.75 5.00 5.18
CA PHE A 72 -11.77 5.38 4.17
C PHE A 72 -11.75 6.90 3.98
N ILE A 73 -10.60 7.43 3.58
CA ILE A 73 -10.46 8.79 3.02
C ILE A 73 -9.99 8.64 1.58
N CYS A 74 -10.75 9.19 0.63
CA CYS A 74 -10.32 9.25 -0.77
C CYS A 74 -9.22 10.30 -0.92
N LYS A 75 -8.09 9.97 -1.55
CA LYS A 75 -7.01 10.95 -1.78
C LYS A 75 -7.36 11.98 -2.86
N LYS A 76 -8.24 11.65 -3.82
CA LYS A 76 -8.69 12.58 -4.86
C LYS A 76 -9.58 13.69 -4.32
N CYS A 77 -10.65 13.34 -3.60
CA CYS A 77 -11.61 14.33 -3.08
C CYS A 77 -11.39 14.69 -1.60
N LYS A 78 -10.49 14.00 -0.90
CA LYS A 78 -10.17 14.18 0.53
C LYS A 78 -11.36 14.04 1.49
N LYS A 79 -12.47 13.48 1.01
CA LYS A 79 -13.67 13.21 1.82
C LYS A 79 -13.57 11.83 2.46
N ALA A 80 -13.95 11.77 3.73
CA ALA A 80 -14.07 10.52 4.46
C ALA A 80 -15.43 9.87 4.16
N PHE A 81 -15.42 8.57 3.90
CA PHE A 81 -16.63 7.77 3.70
C PHE A 81 -16.49 6.43 4.43
N ARG A 82 -17.63 5.78 4.68
CA ARG A 82 -17.68 4.47 5.35
C ARG A 82 -18.25 3.44 4.40
N LYS A 83 -17.75 2.21 4.54
CA LYS A 83 -18.21 1.05 3.79
C LYS A 83 -18.22 -0.20 4.65
N ASP A 84 -19.23 -1.03 4.45
CA ASP A 84 -19.41 -2.27 5.18
C ASP A 84 -18.84 -3.43 4.36
N ALA A 85 -17.81 -4.11 4.87
CA ALA A 85 -17.10 -5.17 4.15
C ALA A 85 -17.88 -6.51 4.03
N ARG A 86 -19.15 -6.56 4.47
CA ARG A 86 -19.98 -7.77 4.42
C ARG A 86 -20.69 -7.94 3.07
N GLU A 87 -21.07 -6.83 2.46
CA GLU A 87 -21.82 -6.78 1.22
C GLU A 87 -20.95 -6.04 0.20
N PHE A 88 -19.89 -6.71 -0.28
CA PHE A 88 -19.00 -6.12 -1.27
C PHE A 88 -19.65 -6.26 -2.66
N GLU A 89 -20.36 -5.22 -3.08
CA GLU A 89 -20.98 -5.13 -4.42
C GLU A 89 -20.11 -4.31 -5.38
N ASP A 90 -20.29 -4.45 -6.70
CA ASP A 90 -19.50 -3.71 -7.71
C ASP A 90 -19.59 -2.17 -7.56
N ALA A 91 -20.69 -1.68 -6.95
CA ALA A 91 -20.86 -0.26 -6.62
C ALA A 91 -19.87 0.23 -5.54
N ASP A 92 -19.25 -0.69 -4.81
CA ASP A 92 -18.38 -0.43 -3.67
C ASP A 92 -16.95 -0.13 -4.10
N GLU A 93 -16.62 -0.37 -5.37
CA GLU A 93 -15.30 -0.11 -5.93
C GLU A 93 -15.00 1.39 -6.11
N TYR A 94 -16.03 2.23 -6.03
CA TYR A 94 -15.98 3.65 -6.32
C TYR A 94 -16.21 4.52 -5.09
N CYS A 95 -15.54 5.67 -5.06
CA CYS A 95 -15.80 6.67 -4.04
C CYS A 95 -17.16 7.36 -4.27
N PRO A 96 -18.08 7.40 -3.30
CA PRO A 96 -19.42 7.98 -3.45
C PRO A 96 -19.44 9.50 -3.66
N HIS A 97 -18.27 10.15 -3.63
CA HIS A 97 -18.16 11.59 -3.73
C HIS A 97 -17.49 12.09 -5.02
N CYS A 98 -16.78 11.23 -5.74
CA CYS A 98 -16.02 11.65 -6.92
C CYS A 98 -15.81 10.54 -7.96
N ASP A 99 -16.51 9.41 -7.81
CA ASP A 99 -16.41 8.24 -8.70
C ASP A 99 -14.98 7.73 -8.91
N ASN A 100 -14.10 7.96 -7.93
CA ASN A 100 -12.77 7.43 -8.00
C ASN A 100 -12.77 5.92 -7.71
N HIS A 101 -12.40 5.12 -8.70
CA HIS A 101 -12.15 3.70 -8.53
C HIS A 101 -10.93 3.48 -7.62
N PHE A 102 -11.15 2.87 -6.45
CA PHE A 102 -10.11 2.68 -5.44
C PHE A 102 -9.66 1.22 -5.27
N VAL A 103 -10.37 0.28 -5.88
CA VAL A 103 -10.02 -1.15 -5.91
C VAL A 103 -9.18 -1.41 -7.15
N LEU A 104 -7.88 -1.13 -7.06
CA LEU A 104 -6.94 -1.28 -8.18
C LEU A 104 -5.89 -2.33 -7.86
N ASP A 105 -5.35 -3.00 -8.88
CA ASP A 105 -4.21 -3.91 -8.71
C ASP A 105 -3.03 -3.20 -8.04
N ALA A 106 -2.54 -3.77 -6.95
CA ALA A 106 -1.48 -3.18 -6.16
C ALA A 106 -0.16 -3.17 -6.95
N LYS A 107 0.37 -1.96 -7.21
CA LYS A 107 1.71 -1.76 -7.78
C LYS A 107 2.75 -1.79 -6.67
N THR A 108 3.38 -2.93 -6.48
CA THR A 108 4.52 -3.09 -5.60
C THR A 108 5.81 -2.63 -6.30
N PRO A 109 6.77 -2.01 -5.58
CA PRO A 109 8.05 -1.66 -6.17
C PRO A 109 8.79 -2.93 -6.59
N LYS A 110 8.94 -3.15 -7.90
CA LYS A 110 9.83 -4.20 -8.43
C LYS A 110 11.25 -3.67 -8.37
N ALA A 111 12.09 -4.27 -7.54
CA ALA A 111 13.51 -3.97 -7.49
C ALA A 111 14.17 -4.41 -8.82
N SER A 112 14.16 -3.55 -9.83
CA SER A 112 14.99 -3.74 -11.02
C SER A 112 16.42 -3.37 -10.65
N LEU A 113 17.29 -4.37 -10.47
CA LEU A 113 18.72 -4.16 -10.38
C LEU A 113 19.21 -3.73 -11.77
N GLN A 114 19.24 -2.42 -12.02
CA GLN A 114 19.87 -1.86 -13.21
C GLN A 114 21.38 -1.92 -12.96
N VAL A 115 22.08 -2.79 -13.69
CA VAL A 115 23.55 -2.74 -13.74
C VAL A 115 23.88 -1.52 -14.57
N GLU A 116 24.20 -0.41 -13.90
CA GLU A 116 24.74 0.78 -14.56
C GLU A 116 26.14 0.45 -15.08
N GLY A 117 26.20 -0.06 -16.30
CA GLY A 117 27.44 -0.23 -17.04
C GLY A 117 27.98 1.15 -17.39
N GLU A 118 28.74 1.75 -16.48
CA GLU A 118 29.51 2.95 -16.79
C GLU A 118 30.51 2.63 -17.92
N ASP A 119 30.73 3.62 -18.79
CA ASP A 119 31.49 3.61 -20.04
C ASP A 119 32.32 2.33 -20.33
N ALA A 120 31.98 1.67 -21.45
CA ALA A 120 32.67 0.52 -22.03
C ALA A 120 34.21 0.70 -22.18
N ARG A 121 34.70 1.94 -22.19
CA ARG A 121 36.14 2.23 -22.20
C ARG A 121 36.84 2.06 -20.86
N VAL A 122 36.12 2.20 -19.74
CA VAL A 122 36.68 2.21 -18.38
C VAL A 122 36.49 0.86 -17.69
N ASP A 123 35.33 0.22 -17.86
CA ASP A 123 35.08 -1.11 -17.27
C ASP A 123 35.02 -2.21 -18.35
N SER A 124 36.19 -2.79 -18.66
CA SER A 124 36.30 -3.90 -19.61
C SER A 124 35.74 -5.24 -19.10
N ARG A 125 35.27 -5.34 -17.84
CA ARG A 125 34.78 -6.61 -17.28
C ARG A 125 33.40 -6.98 -17.81
N MET A 126 32.63 -6.01 -18.29
CA MET A 126 31.28 -6.24 -18.82
C MET A 126 31.25 -6.50 -20.34
N ILE A 127 32.38 -6.36 -21.04
CA ILE A 127 32.49 -6.60 -22.48
C ILE A 127 33.02 -8.02 -22.72
N LYS A 128 32.18 -8.86 -23.32
CA LYS A 128 32.55 -10.22 -23.70
C LYS A 128 33.30 -10.20 -25.03
N ASP A 129 34.61 -10.49 -25.01
CA ASP A 129 35.39 -10.69 -26.24
C ASP A 129 35.10 -12.08 -26.83
N GLU A 130 34.54 -12.12 -28.04
CA GLU A 130 34.13 -13.36 -28.71
C GLU A 130 35.33 -14.16 -29.27
N ARG A 131 36.54 -13.57 -29.30
CA ARG A 131 37.76 -14.24 -29.80
C ARG A 131 38.39 -15.15 -28.76
N ILE A 132 38.07 -14.95 -27.48
CA ILE A 132 38.59 -15.74 -26.37
C ILE A 132 37.62 -16.89 -26.14
N GLN A 133 38.07 -18.12 -26.41
CA GLN A 133 37.28 -19.32 -26.17
C GLN A 133 37.02 -19.43 -24.66
N GLN A 134 35.76 -19.27 -24.24
CA GLN A 134 35.37 -19.43 -22.84
C GLN A 134 35.72 -20.86 -22.41
N GLU A 135 36.47 -20.99 -21.32
CA GLU A 135 36.66 -22.30 -20.69
C GLU A 135 35.28 -22.85 -20.35
N HIS A 136 34.96 -24.00 -20.93
CA HIS A 136 33.78 -24.77 -20.62
C HIS A 136 33.71 -24.95 -19.10
N MET A 137 32.56 -24.68 -18.49
CA MET A 137 32.36 -24.81 -17.04
C MET A 137 32.91 -26.16 -16.58
N ARG A 138 34.03 -26.13 -15.85
CA ARG A 138 34.68 -27.32 -15.32
C ARG A 138 33.74 -27.94 -14.28
N SER A 139 32.95 -28.91 -14.70
CA SER A 139 32.15 -29.70 -13.79
C SER A 139 33.07 -30.62 -12.98
N ILE A 140 32.67 -30.97 -11.76
CA ILE A 140 33.40 -31.88 -10.86
C ILE A 140 33.73 -33.25 -11.52
N PHE A 141 33.07 -33.59 -12.64
CA PHE A 141 33.22 -34.83 -13.39
C PHE A 141 34.11 -34.70 -14.65
N ASP A 142 35.01 -33.71 -14.70
CA ASP A 142 35.92 -33.57 -15.85
C ASP A 142 36.99 -34.69 -15.84
N VAL A 143 36.80 -35.66 -16.73
CA VAL A 143 37.62 -36.88 -16.88
C VAL A 143 39.11 -36.56 -17.14
N LYS A 144 39.42 -35.35 -17.65
CA LYS A 144 40.79 -34.93 -17.97
C LYS A 144 41.58 -34.43 -16.74
N GLU A 145 40.92 -33.95 -15.69
CA GLU A 145 41.57 -33.37 -14.50
C GLU A 145 41.60 -34.33 -13.29
N ALA A 146 40.94 -35.48 -13.40
CA ALA A 146 40.87 -36.52 -12.38
C ALA A 146 42.23 -37.00 -11.80
N PRO A 147 43.33 -37.16 -12.57
CA PRO A 147 44.57 -37.70 -12.01
C PRO A 147 45.35 -36.71 -11.11
N ASN A 148 45.00 -35.42 -11.09
CA ASN A 148 45.74 -34.40 -10.30
C ASN A 148 45.02 -33.95 -9.02
N LYS A 149 43.83 -34.48 -8.70
CA LYS A 149 43.03 -34.06 -7.53
C LYS A 149 42.98 -35.09 -6.39
N LEU A 150 43.59 -36.26 -6.59
CA LEU A 150 43.71 -37.31 -5.57
C LEU A 150 45.19 -37.49 -5.22
N GLY A 151 45.70 -36.55 -4.44
CA GLY A 151 46.98 -36.61 -3.74
C GLY A 151 46.75 -36.32 -2.27
#